data_AF-A0A949UWI2-F1
#
_entry.id   AF-A0A949UWI2-F1
#
_cell.length_a   1.000
_cell.length_b   1.000
_cell.length_c   1.000
_cell.angle_alpha   90.00
_cell.angle_beta   90.00
_cell.angle_gamma   90.00
#
_symmetry.space_group_name_H-M   'P 1'
#
loop_
_entity.id
_entity.type
_entity.pdbx_description
1 polymer ?
#
loop_
_entity_poly.entity_id
_entity_poly.type
_entity_poly.pdbx_seq_one_letter_code
_entity_poly.pdbx_strand_id
1 'polypeptide(L)' 'ELPCQFLHAAVQENAPGLHIVQRQPNPPAVADVDEERSLKVLLYRQQP' A
#
# COMPACT_ATOMS: atom_id res chain seq x y z
N GLU A 1 12.30 3.12 -7.98
CA GLU A 1 11.39 2.98 -6.82
C GLU A 1 10.37 1.89 -7.14
N LEU A 2 9.70 1.29 -6.15
CA LEU A 2 8.74 0.20 -6.38
C LEU A 2 7.29 0.74 -6.44
N PRO A 3 6.48 0.31 -7.42
CA PRO A 3 5.08 0.75 -7.53
C PRO A 3 4.22 0.13 -6.42
N CYS A 4 3.07 0.73 -6.11
CA CYS A 4 2.09 0.17 -5.16
C CYS A 4 1.68 -1.28 -5.51
N GLN A 5 1.67 -1.61 -6.81
CA GLN A 5 1.37 -2.95 -7.30
C GLN A 5 2.32 -4.02 -6.76
N PHE A 6 3.59 -3.67 -6.50
CA PHE A 6 4.56 -4.60 -5.92
C PHE A 6 4.12 -5.06 -4.52
N LEU A 7 3.70 -4.12 -3.66
CA LEU A 7 3.22 -4.43 -2.31
C LEU A 7 1.91 -5.23 -2.36
N HIS A 8 1.00 -4.85 -3.26
CA HIS A 8 -0.27 -5.57 -3.39
C HIS A 8 -0.06 -7.03 -3.84
N ALA A 9 0.82 -7.26 -4.82
CA ALA A 9 1.16 -8.62 -5.27
C ALA A 9 1.75 -9.47 -4.14
N ALA A 10 2.68 -8.91 -3.35
CA ALA A 10 3.27 -9.63 -2.21
C ALA A 10 2.24 -10.02 -1.15
N VAL A 11 1.26 -9.15 -0.86
CA VAL A 11 0.17 -9.45 0.09
C VAL A 11 -0.74 -10.55 -0.47
N GLN A 12 -1.11 -10.51 -1.74
CA GLN A 12 -1.95 -11.54 -2.35
C GLN A 12 -1.28 -12.92 -2.36
N GLU A 13 0.03 -12.98 -2.59
CA GLU A 13 0.80 -14.24 -2.58
C GLU A 13 0.90 -14.84 -1.17
N ASN A 14 1.18 -14.03 -0.15
CA ASN A 14 1.53 -14.51 1.18
C ASN A 14 0.36 -14.49 2.17
N ALA A 15 -0.68 -13.70 1.91
CA ALA A 15 -1.83 -13.49 2.79
C ALA A 15 -3.12 -13.22 1.99
N PRO A 16 -3.59 -14.17 1.15
CA PRO A 16 -4.73 -13.98 0.25
C PRO A 16 -6.06 -13.62 0.94
N GLY A 17 -6.19 -13.87 2.24
CA GLY A 17 -7.37 -13.45 3.03
C GLY A 17 -7.41 -11.94 3.34
N LEU A 18 -6.30 -11.22 3.14
CA LEU A 18 -6.21 -9.78 3.36
C LEU A 18 -6.60 -9.01 2.09
N HIS A 19 -7.60 -8.14 2.22
CA HIS A 19 -8.12 -7.32 1.14
C HIS A 19 -7.76 -5.86 1.37
N ILE A 20 -7.32 -5.17 0.32
CA ILE A 20 -6.99 -3.76 0.39
C ILE A 20 -8.26 -2.95 0.63
N VAL A 21 -8.21 -2.07 1.62
CA VAL A 21 -9.29 -1.13 1.93
C VAL A 21 -9.01 0.21 1.25
N GLN A 22 -7.82 0.76 1.49
CA GLN A 22 -7.40 2.04 0.92
C GLN A 22 -5.89 2.25 1.06
N ARG A 23 -5.35 3.16 0.23
CA ARG A 23 -4.05 3.78 0.49
C ARG A 23 -4.21 4.91 1.51
N GLN A 24 -3.34 4.96 2.50
CA GLN A 24 -3.30 6.06 3.44
C GLN A 24 -2.53 7.24 2.84
N PRO A 25 -2.98 8.49 3.06
CA PRO A 25 -2.21 9.66 2.66
C PRO A 25 -0.88 9.67 3.43
N ASN A 26 0.18 10.10 2.74
CA ASN A 26 1.46 10.26 3.40
C ASN A 26 1.43 11.47 4.34
N PRO A 27 1.99 11.36 5.55
CA PRO A 27 2.15 12.53 6.41
C PRO A 27 3.13 13.53 5.78
N PRO A 28 3.01 14.83 6.06
CA PRO A 28 3.80 15.88 5.38
C PRO A 28 5.32 15.68 5.44
N ALA A 29 5.84 15.02 6.48
CA ALA A 29 7.26 14.74 6.64
C ALA A 29 7.84 13.78 5.59
N VAL A 30 7.00 12.98 4.92
CA VAL A 30 7.39 11.98 3.90
C VAL A 30 6.49 12.03 2.66
N ALA A 31 5.70 13.10 2.54
CA ALA A 31 4.91 13.37 1.36
C ALA A 31 5.85 13.88 0.26
N ASP A 32 5.89 13.17 -0.87
CA ASP A 32 6.60 13.60 -2.07
C ASP A 32 5.60 14.24 -3.05
N VAL A 33 6.09 15.11 -3.93
CA VAL A 33 5.29 15.68 -5.03
C VAL A 33 4.85 14.58 -5.98
N ASP A 34 5.65 13.53 -6.12
CA ASP A 34 5.31 12.36 -6.92
C ASP A 34 4.79 11.21 -6.05
N GLU A 35 3.51 10.89 -6.22
CA GLU A 35 2.84 9.84 -5.46
C GLU A 35 3.47 8.46 -5.64
N GLU A 36 4.04 8.15 -6.80
CA GLU A 36 4.70 6.85 -7.04
C GLU A 36 6.08 6.76 -6.42
N ARG A 37 6.67 7.91 -6.06
CA ARG A 37 8.00 8.00 -5.46
C ARG A 37 7.95 8.09 -3.94
N SER A 38 6.84 8.62 -3.42
CA SER A 38 6.53 8.73 -1.99
C SER A 38 6.40 7.38 -1.25
N LEU A 39 6.32 7.40 0.09
CA LEU A 39 6.05 6.22 0.90
C LEU A 39 4.71 5.55 0.48
N LYS A 40 4.66 4.21 0.57
CA LYS A 40 3.45 3.43 0.28
C LYS A 40 2.91 2.85 1.58
N VAL A 41 1.77 3.36 2.02
CA VAL A 41 1.06 2.87 3.20
C VAL A 41 -0.32 2.40 2.77
N LEU A 42 -0.60 1.10 2.93
CA LEU A 42 -1.84 0.47 2.51
C LEU A 42 -2.54 -0.13 3.74
N LEU A 43 -3.82 0.19 3.91
CA LEU A 43 -4.67 -0.44 4.92
C LEU A 43 -5.28 -1.71 4.34
N TYR A 44 -5.07 -2.83 5.02
CA TYR A 44 -5.68 -4.10 4.69
C TYR A 44 -6.62 -4.56 5.81
N ARG A 45 -7.65 -5.31 5.43
CA ARG A 45 -8.56 -5.97 6.36
C ARG A 45 -8.68 -7.44 5.99
N GLN A 46 -8.65 -8.30 7.00
CA GLN A 46 -9.03 -9.70 6.83
C GLN A 46 -10.54 -9.77 6.57
N GLN A 47 -10.93 -10.37 5.46
CA GLN A 47 -12.33 -10.70 5.25
C GLN A 47 -12.69 -11.93 6.09
N PRO A 48 -13.87 -11.93 6.75
CA PRO A 48 -14.35 -13.08 7.51
C PRO A 48 -14.63 -14.29 6.60
#